data_AF-A0A7X8LGV8-F1
#
_entry.id   AF-A0A7X8LGV8-F1
#
_cell.length_a   1.000
_cell.length_b   1.000
_cell.length_c   1.000
_cell.angle_alpha   90.00
_cell.angle_beta   90.00
_cell.angle_gamma   90.00
#
_symmetry.space_group_name_H-M   'P 1'
#
loop_
_entity.id
_entity.type
_entity.pdbx_description
1 polymer ?
#
loop_
_entity_poly.entity_id
_entity_poly.type
_entity_poly.pdbx_seq_one_letter_code
_entity_poly.pdbx_strand_id
1 'polypeptide(L)'
;MILSDKNRAAFSLIEVNMALLVVTIGLAALLGLFPVGLRESSLASADTTEAIFATRVLNAIQANASDIKTWSEWTSDAALLRNIEIDGEAVKAEGTQLLENYGGVEGSVIRYQLSIGDIESTSGRDDAGAVVNVGSTGGRVRYASIRVSDNRHSKISNNTVYYTEFRYRSY
;
A
#
# COMPACT_ATOMS: atom_id res chain seq x y z
N MET A 1 -64.99 -27.76 31.54
CA MET A 1 -63.60 -27.44 31.93
C MET A 1 -62.93 -28.79 32.15
N ILE A 2 -61.92 -29.29 31.44
CA ILE A 2 -60.86 -28.71 30.60
C ILE A 2 -60.63 -29.69 29.44
N LEU A 3 -60.63 -29.20 28.19
CA LEU A 3 -60.11 -29.95 27.04
C LEU A 3 -58.58 -29.98 27.16
N SER A 4 -57.99 -31.18 27.26
CA SER A 4 -56.54 -31.37 27.25
C SER A 4 -56.14 -32.17 26.01
N ASP A 5 -56.25 -31.55 24.84
CA ASP A 5 -55.54 -32.03 23.65
C ASP A 5 -54.09 -31.59 23.73
N LYS A 6 -53.27 -32.43 24.38
CA LYS A 6 -51.81 -32.37 24.20
C LYS A 6 -51.47 -33.09 22.89
N ASN A 7 -51.77 -32.43 21.77
CA ASN A 7 -51.12 -32.75 20.49
C ASN A 7 -49.64 -32.39 20.60
N ARG A 8 -48.86 -33.29 21.22
CA ARG A 8 -47.40 -33.29 21.06
C ARG A 8 -47.13 -33.82 19.65
N ALA A 9 -47.06 -32.91 18.68
CA ALA A 9 -46.59 -33.24 17.34
C ALA A 9 -45.19 -33.84 17.46
N ALA A 10 -45.06 -35.15 17.22
CA ALA A 10 -43.77 -35.80 17.07
C ALA A 10 -43.29 -35.54 15.64
N PHE A 11 -42.04 -35.06 15.50
CA PHE A 11 -41.44 -34.82 14.19
C PHE A 11 -41.34 -36.12 13.39
N SER A 12 -41.63 -36.05 12.09
CA SER A 12 -41.48 -37.19 11.21
C SER A 12 -40.01 -37.51 10.97
N LEU A 13 -39.68 -38.80 10.76
CA LEU A 13 -38.32 -39.23 10.44
C LEU A 13 -37.77 -38.50 9.19
N ILE A 14 -38.65 -38.18 8.23
CA ILE A 14 -38.26 -37.41 7.04
C ILE A 14 -37.89 -35.96 7.38
N GLU A 15 -38.61 -35.31 8.31
CA GLU A 15 -38.31 -33.94 8.75
C GLU A 15 -36.96 -33.86 9.44
N VAL A 16 -36.69 -34.82 10.34
CA VAL A 16 -35.41 -34.87 11.07
C VAL A 16 -34.25 -35.12 10.11
N ASN A 17 -34.40 -36.04 9.15
CA ASN A 17 -33.36 -36.29 8.14
C ASN A 17 -33.14 -35.10 7.21
N MET A 18 -34.20 -34.40 6.81
CA MET A 18 -34.09 -33.14 6.04
C MET A 18 -33.36 -32.07 6.84
N ALA A 19 -33.72 -31.89 8.11
CA ALA A 19 -33.06 -30.92 8.99
C ALA A 19 -31.56 -31.24 9.16
N LEU A 20 -31.22 -32.51 9.41
CA LEU A 20 -29.82 -32.96 9.50
C LEU A 20 -29.06 -32.73 8.19
N LEU A 21 -29.67 -33.01 7.04
CA LEU A 21 -29.05 -32.79 5.73
C LEU A 21 -28.75 -31.30 5.51
N VAL A 22 -29.72 -30.42 5.78
CA VAL A 22 -29.53 -28.97 5.61
C VAL A 22 -28.46 -28.43 6.56
N VAL A 23 -28.48 -28.85 7.82
CA VAL A 23 -27.49 -28.43 8.83
C VAL A 23 -26.09 -28.91 8.47
N THR A 24 -25.94 -30.16 8.02
CA THR A 24 -24.64 -30.71 7.65
C THR A 24 -24.05 -30.04 6.41
N ILE A 25 -24.86 -29.75 5.38
CA ILE A 25 -24.42 -28.98 4.21
C ILE A 25 -24.03 -27.56 4.61
N GLY A 26 -24.83 -26.89 5.45
CA GLY A 26 -24.53 -25.54 5.95
C GLY A 26 -23.21 -25.49 6.73
N LEU A 27 -22.99 -26.43 7.64
CA LEU A 27 -21.74 -26.56 8.40
C LEU A 27 -20.56 -26.87 7.48
N ALA A 28 -20.71 -27.77 6.52
CA ALA A 28 -19.66 -28.09 5.56
C ALA A 28 -19.25 -26.86 4.73
N ALA A 29 -20.22 -26.05 4.31
CA ALA A 29 -19.96 -24.80 3.59
C ALA A 29 -19.20 -23.78 4.46
N LEU A 30 -19.63 -23.57 5.70
CA LEU A 30 -18.97 -22.64 6.62
C LEU A 30 -17.53 -23.06 6.93
N LEU A 31 -17.31 -24.34 7.23
CA LEU A 31 -15.99 -24.89 7.52
C LEU A 31 -15.08 -24.86 6.29
N GLY A 32 -15.62 -25.03 5.09
CA GLY A 32 -14.89 -24.92 3.84
C GLY A 32 -14.50 -23.47 3.49
N LEU A 33 -15.37 -22.51 3.76
CA LEU A 33 -15.16 -21.10 3.36
C LEU A 33 -14.34 -20.30 4.39
N PHE A 34 -14.42 -20.66 5.68
CA PHE A 34 -13.71 -19.98 6.75
C PHE A 34 -12.19 -19.80 6.50
N PRO A 35 -11.41 -20.85 6.17
CA PRO A 35 -9.97 -20.70 5.96
C PRO A 35 -9.66 -19.81 4.74
N VAL A 36 -10.51 -19.83 3.71
CA VAL A 36 -10.36 -18.95 2.54
C VAL A 36 -10.59 -17.50 2.96
N GLY A 37 -11.66 -17.22 3.72
CA GLY A 37 -11.93 -15.88 4.25
C GLY A 37 -10.81 -15.34 5.12
N LEU A 38 -10.21 -16.17 5.99
CA LEU A 38 -9.07 -15.76 6.81
C LEU A 38 -7.84 -15.42 5.96
N ARG A 39 -7.55 -16.22 4.93
CA ARG A 39 -6.42 -15.97 4.03
C ARG A 39 -6.60 -14.66 3.27
N GLU A 40 -7.77 -14.45 2.67
CA GLU A 40 -8.07 -13.22 1.94
C GLU A 40 -8.05 -12.00 2.87
N SER A 41 -8.58 -12.12 4.08
CA SER A 41 -8.50 -11.05 5.08
C SER A 41 -7.05 -10.70 5.45
N SER A 42 -6.17 -11.70 5.54
CA SER A 42 -4.74 -11.47 5.82
C SER A 42 -4.06 -10.76 4.66
N LEU A 43 -4.34 -11.17 3.41
CA LEU A 43 -3.77 -10.53 2.21
C LEU A 43 -4.26 -9.09 2.06
N ALA A 44 -5.56 -8.83 2.29
CA ALA A 44 -6.10 -7.48 2.25
C ALA A 44 -5.47 -6.56 3.32
N SER A 45 -5.17 -7.11 4.50
CA SER A 45 -4.47 -6.36 5.55
C SER A 45 -3.02 -6.03 5.16
N ALA A 46 -2.32 -6.95 4.51
CA ALA A 46 -0.98 -6.74 3.96
C ALA A 46 -1.00 -5.62 2.91
N ASP A 47 -1.88 -5.73 1.91
CA ASP A 47 -2.04 -4.74 0.83
C ASP A 47 -2.36 -3.34 1.38
N THR A 48 -3.20 -3.26 2.41
CA THR A 48 -3.55 -2.00 3.07
C THR A 48 -2.33 -1.39 3.76
N THR A 49 -1.53 -2.21 4.45
CA THR A 49 -0.31 -1.76 5.13
C THR A 49 0.72 -1.22 4.13
N GLU A 50 0.94 -1.96 3.04
CA GLU A 50 1.82 -1.55 1.95
C GLU A 50 1.36 -0.24 1.28
N ALA A 51 0.05 -0.09 1.01
CA ALA A 51 -0.52 1.11 0.42
C ALA A 51 -0.43 2.33 1.33
N ILE A 52 -0.67 2.17 2.63
CA ILE A 52 -0.54 3.25 3.62
C ILE A 52 0.92 3.70 3.70
N PHE A 53 1.87 2.76 3.77
CA PHE A 53 3.28 3.07 3.79
C PHE A 53 3.70 3.86 2.54
N ALA A 54 3.36 3.36 1.36
CA ALA A 54 3.65 4.03 0.10
C ALA A 54 3.07 5.45 0.07
N THR A 55 1.81 5.60 0.48
CA THR A 55 1.11 6.89 0.50
C THR A 55 1.79 7.89 1.43
N ARG A 56 2.23 7.47 2.63
CA ARG A 56 2.96 8.34 3.56
C ARG A 56 4.25 8.86 2.94
N VAL A 57 5.05 7.97 2.33
CA VAL A 57 6.32 8.33 1.70
C VAL A 57 6.09 9.27 0.51
N LEU A 58 5.19 8.91 -0.40
CA LEU A 58 4.92 9.70 -1.60
C LEU A 58 4.33 11.08 -1.29
N ASN A 59 3.43 11.18 -0.30
CA ASN A 59 2.89 12.46 0.14
C ASN A 59 3.97 13.36 0.75
N ALA A 60 4.91 12.80 1.53
CA ALA A 60 6.02 13.55 2.09
C ALA A 60 6.96 14.07 0.99
N ILE A 61 7.29 13.24 -0.01
CA ILE A 61 8.06 13.66 -1.19
C ILE A 61 7.33 14.78 -1.94
N GLN A 62 6.02 14.64 -2.14
CA GLN A 62 5.21 15.65 -2.83
C GLN A 62 5.13 16.97 -2.06
N ALA A 63 5.07 16.92 -0.73
CA ALA A 63 5.13 18.10 0.12
C ALA A 63 6.49 18.82 -0.03
N ASN A 64 7.60 18.07 0.04
CA ASN A 64 8.94 18.63 -0.19
C ASN A 64 9.08 19.23 -1.59
N ALA A 65 8.61 18.53 -2.62
CA ALA A 65 8.63 19.01 -4.00
C ALA A 65 7.86 20.34 -4.17
N SER A 66 6.78 20.54 -3.41
CA SER A 66 5.96 21.77 -3.46
C SER A 66 6.63 22.97 -2.78
N ASP A 67 7.54 22.69 -1.84
CA ASP A 67 8.25 23.71 -1.07
C ASP A 67 9.57 24.14 -1.74
N ILE A 68 10.10 23.35 -2.67
CA ILE A 68 11.27 23.72 -3.48
C ILE A 68 10.99 25.00 -4.31
N LYS A 69 11.89 25.98 -4.22
CA LYS A 69 11.77 27.28 -4.91
C LYS A 69 12.83 27.54 -5.98
N THR A 70 13.94 26.82 -5.93
CA THR A 70 15.07 27.02 -6.83
C THR A 70 15.28 25.80 -7.70
N TRP A 71 15.79 26.04 -8.91
CA TRP A 71 16.11 24.96 -9.85
C TRP A 71 17.22 24.05 -9.33
N SER A 72 18.21 24.63 -8.62
CA SER A 72 19.29 23.85 -8.02
C SER A 72 18.78 22.85 -6.98
N GLU A 73 17.79 23.22 -6.17
CA GLU A 73 17.17 22.29 -5.22
C GLU A 73 16.28 21.28 -5.94
N TRP A 74 15.55 21.69 -6.99
CA TRP A 74 14.67 20.82 -7.76
C TRP A 74 15.39 19.60 -8.36
N THR A 75 16.60 19.80 -8.84
CA THR A 75 17.42 18.74 -9.44
C THR A 75 18.06 17.79 -8.42
N SER A 76 17.96 18.10 -7.12
CA SER A 76 18.54 17.30 -6.04
C SER A 76 17.53 16.30 -5.47
N ASP A 77 17.84 15.01 -5.57
CA ASP A 77 17.06 13.95 -4.91
C ASP A 77 17.06 14.11 -3.38
N ALA A 78 18.17 14.60 -2.81
CA ALA A 78 18.26 14.87 -1.39
C ALA A 78 17.27 15.96 -0.93
N ALA A 79 16.98 16.95 -1.78
CA ALA A 79 15.98 17.98 -1.47
C ALA A 79 14.56 17.40 -1.44
N LEU A 80 14.26 16.43 -2.32
CA LEU A 80 12.97 15.73 -2.35
C LEU A 80 12.79 14.78 -1.14
N LEU A 81 13.87 14.18 -0.67
CA LEU A 81 13.87 13.23 0.44
C LEU A 81 14.12 13.86 1.82
N ARG A 82 14.26 15.18 1.90
CA ARG A 82 14.62 15.87 3.14
C ARG A 82 13.60 15.59 4.26
N ASN A 83 14.10 15.25 5.44
CA ASN A 83 13.30 15.05 6.66
C ASN A 83 12.15 14.04 6.51
N ILE A 84 12.25 13.09 5.57
CA ILE A 84 11.29 12.00 5.46
C ILE A 84 11.79 10.84 6.32
N GLU A 85 11.13 10.62 7.45
CA GLU A 85 11.43 9.57 8.39
C GLU A 85 10.18 8.74 8.65
N ILE A 86 10.33 7.41 8.63
CA ILE A 86 9.27 6.48 8.97
C ILE A 86 9.79 5.58 10.10
N ASP A 87 9.10 5.58 11.23
CA ASP A 87 9.43 4.78 12.41
C ASP A 87 10.89 4.90 12.89
N GLY A 88 11.45 6.12 12.87
CA GLY A 88 12.85 6.34 13.30
C GLY A 88 13.87 6.30 12.16
N GLU A 89 13.48 5.81 10.99
CA GLU A 89 14.39 5.53 9.89
C GLU A 89 14.21 6.50 8.71
N ALA A 90 15.29 7.13 8.27
CA ALA A 90 15.29 8.03 7.13
C ALA A 90 15.01 7.25 5.83
N VAL A 91 14.11 7.78 5.00
CA VAL A 91 13.75 7.18 3.72
C VAL A 91 14.85 7.41 2.68
N LYS A 92 15.23 6.34 1.97
CA LYS A 92 16.31 6.34 0.97
C LYS A 92 15.80 5.84 -0.39
N ALA A 93 16.22 6.48 -1.47
CA ALA A 93 15.94 6.04 -2.84
C ALA A 93 16.97 5.04 -3.39
N GLU A 94 18.00 4.70 -2.62
CA GLU A 94 19.06 3.79 -3.08
C GLU A 94 18.78 2.36 -2.62
N GLY A 95 18.69 1.44 -3.58
CA GLY A 95 18.59 0.02 -3.29
C GLY A 95 17.29 -0.40 -2.60
N THR A 96 17.33 -1.57 -1.96
CA THR A 96 16.21 -2.13 -1.22
C THR A 96 16.45 -1.92 0.27
N GLN A 97 15.48 -1.31 0.94
CA GLN A 97 15.51 -0.97 2.35
C GLN A 97 14.60 -1.92 3.14
N LEU A 98 14.95 -2.20 4.39
CA LEU A 98 14.17 -3.05 5.30
C LEU A 98 13.95 -2.28 6.61
N LEU A 99 12.68 -2.07 6.95
CA LEU A 99 12.26 -1.59 8.26
C LEU A 99 11.79 -2.78 9.08
N GLU A 100 12.28 -2.85 10.31
CA GLU A 100 11.84 -3.83 11.31
C GLU A 100 10.92 -3.16 12.32
N ASN A 101 10.02 -3.95 12.90
CA ASN A 101 9.03 -3.53 13.88
C ASN A 101 8.12 -2.39 13.39
N TYR A 102 7.74 -2.45 12.11
CA TYR A 102 6.92 -1.42 11.48
C TYR A 102 5.58 -1.23 12.22
N GLY A 103 5.22 0.04 12.47
CA GLY A 103 4.03 0.42 13.22
C GLY A 103 4.11 0.08 14.71
N GLY A 104 5.31 -0.18 15.25
CA GLY A 104 5.51 -0.57 16.64
C GLY A 104 5.11 -2.02 16.96
N VAL A 105 4.89 -2.85 15.93
CA VAL A 105 4.51 -4.25 16.09
C VAL A 105 5.75 -5.12 15.98
N GLU A 106 6.07 -5.86 17.05
CA GLU A 106 7.23 -6.75 17.08
C GLU A 106 7.17 -7.79 15.94
N GLY A 107 8.27 -7.91 15.19
CA GLY A 107 8.39 -8.87 14.08
C GLY A 107 7.70 -8.44 12.78
N SER A 108 6.92 -7.34 12.79
CA SER A 108 6.40 -6.72 11.57
C SER A 108 7.56 -6.14 10.76
N VAL A 109 7.53 -6.30 9.43
CA VAL A 109 8.57 -5.77 8.55
C VAL A 109 7.96 -5.05 7.37
N ILE A 110 8.65 -4.03 6.89
CA ILE A 110 8.37 -3.41 5.60
C ILE A 110 9.66 -3.37 4.81
N ARG A 111 9.65 -3.99 3.63
CA ARG A 111 10.69 -3.84 2.63
C ARG A 111 10.22 -2.85 1.59
N TYR A 112 11.05 -1.91 1.20
CA TYR A 112 10.71 -1.00 0.11
C TYR A 112 11.88 -0.74 -0.82
N GLN A 113 11.54 -0.33 -2.03
CA GLN A 113 12.47 0.16 -3.04
C GLN A 113 11.86 1.41 -3.64
N LEU A 114 12.47 2.54 -3.34
CA LEU A 114 12.08 3.86 -3.85
C LEU A 114 12.99 4.22 -5.02
N SER A 115 12.44 4.82 -6.06
CA SER A 115 13.18 5.36 -7.19
C SER A 115 12.63 6.73 -7.51
N ILE A 116 13.52 7.71 -7.63
CA ILE A 116 13.22 9.04 -8.16
C ILE A 116 13.76 9.10 -9.58
N GLY A 117 13.00 9.69 -10.49
CA GLY A 117 13.42 9.85 -11.87
C GLY A 117 12.81 11.08 -12.51
N ASP A 118 13.28 11.35 -13.72
CA ASP A 118 12.81 12.45 -14.54
C ASP A 118 11.99 11.91 -15.70
N ILE A 119 10.94 12.63 -16.11
CA ILE A 119 10.22 12.33 -17.36
C ILE A 119 10.92 13.13 -18.48
N GLU A 120 11.26 12.46 -19.58
CA GLU A 120 12.13 13.01 -20.64
C GLU A 120 11.74 14.40 -21.15
N SER A 121 12.78 15.25 -21.25
CA SER A 121 12.93 16.52 -21.98
C SER A 121 11.69 17.43 -22.12
N THR A 122 11.33 18.10 -21.02
CA THR A 122 10.58 19.35 -21.12
C THR A 122 11.56 20.52 -21.02
N SER A 123 11.66 21.34 -22.07
CA SER A 123 12.43 22.59 -22.01
C SER A 123 11.87 23.51 -20.92
N GLY A 124 12.76 24.05 -20.08
CA GLY A 124 12.40 24.91 -18.96
C GLY A 124 13.10 26.26 -19.00
N ARG A 125 12.70 27.17 -18.11
CA ARG A 125 13.50 28.34 -17.75
C ARG A 125 13.99 28.15 -16.31
N ASP A 126 15.26 28.46 -16.05
CA ASP A 126 15.80 28.52 -14.68
C ASP A 126 15.32 29.78 -13.94
N ASP A 127 15.78 29.93 -12.70
CA ASP A 127 15.46 31.04 -11.81
C ASP A 127 15.93 32.40 -12.36
N ALA A 128 16.87 32.42 -13.32
CA ALA A 128 17.33 33.60 -14.04
C ALA A 128 16.57 33.85 -15.36
N GLY A 129 15.59 33.00 -15.69
CA GLY A 129 14.80 33.08 -16.92
C GLY A 129 15.51 32.54 -18.16
N ALA A 130 16.69 31.92 -18.03
CA ALA A 130 17.44 31.33 -19.13
C ALA A 130 16.86 29.96 -19.50
N VAL A 131 16.85 29.62 -20.79
CA VAL A 131 16.36 28.33 -21.26
C VAL A 131 17.31 27.21 -20.83
N VAL A 132 16.82 26.29 -20.01
CA VAL A 132 17.56 25.08 -19.62
C VAL A 132 17.11 23.95 -20.54
N ASN A 133 18.03 23.51 -21.40
CA ASN A 133 17.85 22.28 -22.16
C ASN A 133 18.14 21.11 -21.22
N VAL A 134 17.11 20.34 -20.89
CA VAL A 134 17.20 19.17 -20.01
C VAL A 134 17.83 18.00 -20.78
N GLY A 135 19.13 18.12 -21.03
CA GLY A 135 19.96 16.99 -21.43
C GLY A 135 20.35 16.21 -20.19
N SER A 136 19.66 15.09 -19.94
CA SER A 136 20.03 14.02 -19.01
C SER A 136 19.89 14.21 -17.48
N THR A 137 19.53 15.38 -16.95
CA THR A 137 19.20 15.50 -15.51
C THR A 137 18.29 16.70 -15.23
N GLY A 138 17.16 16.49 -14.57
CA GLY A 138 16.29 17.54 -14.04
C GLY A 138 15.19 17.99 -14.99
N GLY A 139 14.30 17.08 -15.41
CA GLY A 139 13.07 17.47 -16.10
C GLY A 139 12.21 18.41 -15.24
N ARG A 140 11.44 19.31 -15.85
CA ARG A 140 10.42 20.09 -15.09
C ARG A 140 9.36 19.19 -14.46
N VAL A 141 9.23 17.95 -14.94
CA VAL A 141 8.39 16.92 -14.34
C VAL A 141 9.31 15.80 -13.87
N ARG A 142 9.16 15.46 -12.60
CA ARG A 142 9.87 14.38 -11.93
C ARG A 142 8.85 13.44 -11.33
N TYR A 143 9.23 12.19 -11.13
CA TYR A 143 8.37 11.18 -10.53
C TYR A 143 9.10 10.49 -9.39
N ALA A 144 8.32 10.01 -8.42
CA ALA A 144 8.78 9.06 -7.42
C ALA A 144 7.93 7.80 -7.55
N SER A 145 8.59 6.65 -7.59
CA SER A 145 7.93 5.35 -7.58
C SER A 145 8.45 4.53 -6.42
N ILE A 146 7.56 3.83 -5.73
CA ILE A 146 7.90 2.97 -4.61
C ILE A 146 7.23 1.62 -4.75
N ARG A 147 8.04 0.57 -4.58
CA ARG A 147 7.56 -0.79 -4.36
C ARG A 147 7.66 -1.09 -2.88
N VAL A 148 6.65 -1.72 -2.32
CA VAL A 148 6.56 -2.03 -0.89
C VAL A 148 6.21 -3.51 -0.75
N SER A 149 6.77 -4.17 0.26
CA SER A 149 6.34 -5.50 0.68
C SER A 149 6.33 -5.61 2.20
N ASP A 150 5.28 -6.18 2.77
CA ASP A 150 5.20 -6.54 4.19
C ASP A 150 5.92 -7.86 4.54
N ASN A 151 6.48 -8.53 3.52
CA ASN A 151 7.09 -9.85 3.65
C ASN A 151 8.61 -9.79 3.50
N ARG A 152 9.32 -10.33 4.49
CA ARG A 152 10.80 -10.43 4.50
C ARG A 152 11.38 -11.27 3.35
N HIS A 153 10.64 -12.15 2.72
CA HIS A 153 11.18 -13.10 1.73
C HIS A 153 10.64 -12.89 0.32
N SER A 154 9.74 -11.94 0.12
CA SER A 154 9.19 -11.64 -1.20
C SER A 154 10.26 -11.01 -2.10
N LYS A 155 10.15 -11.31 -3.41
CA LYS A 155 10.88 -10.59 -4.45
C LYS A 155 10.17 -9.26 -4.70
N ILE A 156 10.76 -8.18 -4.23
CA ILE A 156 10.19 -6.83 -4.36
C ILE A 156 9.90 -6.41 -5.80
N SER A 157 10.56 -7.01 -6.79
CA SER A 157 10.34 -6.75 -8.22
C SER A 157 8.90 -7.04 -8.69
N ASN A 158 8.19 -7.93 -7.99
CA ASN A 158 6.85 -8.37 -8.38
C ASN A 158 5.74 -7.63 -7.62
N ASN A 159 6.10 -6.72 -6.72
CA ASN A 159 5.14 -5.99 -5.90
C ASN A 159 4.53 -4.82 -6.66
N THR A 160 3.36 -4.40 -6.21
CA THR A 160 2.65 -3.23 -6.71
C THR A 160 3.56 -2.00 -6.66
N VAL A 161 3.58 -1.26 -7.78
CA VAL A 161 4.30 -0.01 -7.90
C VAL A 161 3.34 1.13 -7.61
N TYR A 162 3.59 1.87 -6.54
CA TYR A 162 2.93 3.13 -6.28
C TYR A 162 3.76 4.24 -6.90
N TYR A 163 3.13 5.23 -7.50
CA TYR A 163 3.85 6.33 -8.14
C TYR A 163 3.15 7.66 -7.89
N THR A 164 3.94 8.73 -7.84
CA THR A 164 3.45 10.11 -7.88
C THR A 164 4.33 10.95 -8.78
N GLU A 165 3.73 11.96 -9.39
CA GLU A 165 4.40 12.91 -10.28
C GLU A 165 4.35 14.31 -9.67
N PHE A 166 5.42 15.05 -9.84
CA PHE A 166 5.55 16.42 -9.34
C PHE A 166 6.15 17.30 -10.42
N ARG A 167 5.76 18.58 -10.43
CA ARG A 167 6.15 19.55 -11.46
C ARG A 167 6.77 20.79 -10.85
N TYR A 168 7.91 21.21 -11.40
CA TYR A 168 8.55 22.47 -11.07
C TYR A 168 7.74 23.68 -11.56
N ARG A 169 7.39 24.55 -10.62
CA ARG A 169 6.74 25.84 -10.90
C ARG A 169 7.67 26.97 -10.46
N SER A 170 8.26 27.64 -11.44
CA SER A 170 8.91 28.94 -11.24
C SER A 170 7.83 29.96 -10.85
N TYR A 171 8.10 30.71 -9.79
CA TYR A 171 7.31 31.88 -9.38
C TYR A 171 7.99 33.16 -9.86
#